data_AF-A0A285TLG3-F1
#
_entry.id   AF-A0A285TLG3-F1
#
_cell.length_a   1.000
_cell.length_b   1.000
_cell.length_c   1.000
_cell.angle_alpha   90.00
_cell.angle_beta   90.00
_cell.angle_gamma   90.00
#
_symmetry.space_group_name_H-M   'P 1'
#
loop_
_entity.id
_entity.type
_entity.pdbx_description
1 polymer ?
#
loop_
_entity_poly.entity_id
_entity_poly.type
_entity_poly.pdbx_seq_one_letter_code
_entity_poly.pdbx_strand_id
1 'polypeptide(L)'
;MADFFDMVTLSIEAGMGLDQAISNVCKQIKGPISDEFLATLEDMKLGKSRRDAFFKLRNRVPSDHFQSIITSIIQAGELGIGMGNLMRSLTQRIREHQREKVREKGMKAPVKMLFPMIFFIFPSLYIVILGPFAVDFLVNGLF
;
A
#
# COMPACT_ATOMS: atom_id res chain seq x y z
N MET A 1 1.11 0.88 39.70
CA MET A 1 0.41 1.35 38.48
C MET A 1 1.15 2.55 37.88
N ALA A 2 1.40 3.61 38.66
CA ALA A 2 2.21 4.76 38.20
C ALA A 2 3.58 4.33 37.65
N ASP A 3 4.35 3.55 38.42
CA ASP A 3 5.68 3.07 38.01
C ASP A 3 5.71 2.35 36.65
N PHE A 4 4.63 1.65 36.30
CA PHE A 4 4.51 0.97 35.01
C PHE A 4 4.42 1.99 33.87
N PHE A 5 3.54 2.98 34.00
CA PHE A 5 3.39 4.02 32.98
C PHE A 5 4.61 4.94 32.92
N ASP A 6 5.30 5.18 34.04
CA ASP A 6 6.55 5.95 34.06
C ASP A 6 7.67 5.24 33.29
N MET A 7 7.85 3.94 33.52
CA MET A 7 8.82 3.15 32.74
C MET A 7 8.47 3.04 31.26
N VAL A 8 7.17 2.95 30.92
CA VAL A 8 6.72 2.96 29.53
C VAL A 8 7.03 4.31 28.88
N THR A 9 6.79 5.41 29.60
CA THR A 9 7.09 6.77 29.12
C THR A 9 8.58 6.93 28.88
N LEU A 10 9.43 6.56 29.85
CA LEU A 10 10.89 6.60 29.71
C LEU A 10 11.39 5.77 28.52
N SER A 11 10.77 4.61 28.28
CA SER A 11 11.13 3.75 27.13
C SER A 11 10.75 4.41 25.79
N ILE A 12 9.62 5.12 25.74
CA ILE A 12 9.17 5.85 24.54
C ILE A 12 10.06 7.06 24.30
N GLU A 13 10.43 7.80 25.34
CA GLU A 13 11.38 8.93 25.25
C GLU A 13 12.75 8.48 24.76
N ALA A 14 13.17 7.25 25.10
CA ALA A 14 14.36 6.60 24.56
C ALA A 14 14.20 6.13 23.09
N GLY A 15 13.08 6.41 22.44
CA GLY A 15 12.82 6.12 21.03
C GLY A 15 12.16 4.77 20.75
N MET A 16 11.70 4.04 21.78
CA MET A 16 10.97 2.78 21.56
C MET A 16 9.54 3.04 21.09
N GLY A 17 9.04 2.20 20.18
CA GLY A 17 7.61 2.17 19.85
C GLY A 17 6.77 1.67 21.03
N LEU A 18 5.53 2.15 21.15
CA LEU A 18 4.62 1.85 22.26
C LEU A 18 4.50 0.35 22.59
N ASP A 19 4.30 -0.53 21.60
CA ASP A 19 4.17 -1.98 21.88
C ASP A 19 5.47 -2.57 22.43
N GLN A 20 6.61 -2.09 21.94
CA GLN A 20 7.92 -2.54 22.38
C GLN A 20 8.22 -2.05 23.80
N ALA A 21 7.88 -0.79 24.10
CA ALA A 21 7.98 -0.22 25.43
C ALA A 21 7.13 -1.01 26.43
N ILE A 22 5.84 -1.24 26.13
CA ILE A 22 4.94 -2.05 26.95
C ILE A 22 5.51 -3.47 27.14
N SER A 23 5.96 -4.14 26.07
CA SER A 23 6.51 -5.49 26.16
C SER A 23 7.78 -5.55 27.02
N ASN A 24 8.64 -4.54 26.95
CA ASN A 24 9.86 -4.47 27.76
C ASN A 24 9.54 -4.22 29.24
N VAL A 25 8.62 -3.31 29.54
CA VAL A 25 8.22 -3.02 30.92
C VAL A 25 7.51 -4.22 31.55
N CYS A 26 6.66 -4.94 30.79
CA CYS A 26 6.02 -6.17 31.27
C CYS A 26 7.02 -7.29 31.63
N LYS A 27 8.24 -7.27 31.07
CA LYS A 27 9.31 -8.21 31.46
C LYS A 27 10.00 -7.81 32.77
N GLN A 28 10.02 -6.52 33.09
CA GLN A 28 10.68 -5.98 34.28
C GLN A 28 9.74 -5.96 35.49
N ILE A 29 8.52 -5.46 35.29
CA ILE A 29 7.48 -5.41 36.33
C ILE A 29 6.54 -6.58 36.14
N LYS A 30 6.46 -7.47 37.13
CA LYS A 30 5.44 -8.52 37.18
C LYS A 30 4.23 -8.05 37.96
N GLY A 31 3.03 -8.44 37.53
CA GLY A 31 1.79 -8.12 38.20
C GLY A 31 0.59 -8.17 37.27
N PRO A 32 -0.63 -8.02 37.82
CA PRO A 32 -1.87 -8.18 37.07
C PRO A 32 -2.00 -7.21 35.89
N ILE A 33 -1.47 -5.99 36.02
CA ILE A 33 -1.45 -5.00 34.93
C ILE A 33 -0.55 -5.47 33.78
N SER A 34 0.62 -6.01 34.09
CA SER A 34 1.55 -6.52 33.07
C SER A 34 0.95 -7.72 32.34
N ASP A 35 0.27 -8.63 33.05
CA ASP A 35 -0.41 -9.78 32.44
C ASP A 35 -1.52 -9.33 31.49
N GLU A 36 -2.30 -8.32 31.89
CA GLU A 36 -3.34 -7.72 31.06
C GLU A 36 -2.78 -7.04 29.80
N PHE A 37 -1.66 -6.32 29.90
CA PHE A 37 -0.98 -5.74 28.75
C PHE A 37 -0.34 -6.81 27.84
N LEU A 38 0.22 -7.88 28.39
CA LEU A 38 0.73 -9.01 27.61
C LEU A 38 -0.37 -9.70 26.81
N ALA A 39 -1.52 -9.96 27.44
CA ALA A 39 -2.70 -10.49 26.74
C ALA A 39 -3.19 -9.55 25.64
N THR A 40 -3.08 -8.24 25.85
CA THR A 40 -3.41 -7.22 24.83
C THR A 40 -2.45 -7.25 23.65
N LEU A 41 -1.14 -7.37 23.91
CA LEU A 41 -0.13 -7.52 22.87
C LEU A 41 -0.29 -8.82 22.09
N GLU A 42 -0.69 -9.91 22.75
CA GLU A 42 -1.00 -11.18 22.10
C GLU A 42 -2.24 -11.08 21.20
N ASP A 43 -3.29 -10.42 21.66
CA ASP A 43 -4.48 -10.12 20.86
C ASP A 43 -4.12 -9.39 19.55
N MET A 44 -3.16 -8.46 19.61
CA MET A 44 -2.65 -7.75 18.44
C MET A 44 -1.80 -8.64 17.52
N LYS A 45 -0.99 -9.55 18.08
CA LYS A 45 -0.25 -10.56 17.31
C LYS A 45 -1.18 -11.53 16.58
N LEU A 46 -2.35 -11.83 17.15
CA LEU A 46 -3.40 -12.64 16.54
C LEU A 46 -4.21 -11.90 15.47
N GLY A 47 -3.85 -10.65 15.15
CA GLY A 47 -4.43 -9.87 14.05
C GLY A 47 -5.59 -8.96 14.43
N LYS A 48 -5.91 -8.81 15.73
CA LYS A 48 -6.89 -7.79 16.15
C LYS A 48 -6.32 -6.40 15.93
N SER A 49 -7.19 -5.45 15.58
CA SER A 49 -6.77 -4.06 15.48
C SER A 49 -6.30 -3.55 16.84
N ARG A 50 -5.31 -2.66 16.85
CA ARG A 50 -4.79 -2.05 18.09
C ARG A 50 -5.91 -1.35 18.88
N ARG A 51 -6.84 -0.69 18.17
CA ARG A 51 -8.01 -0.04 18.76
C ARG A 51 -8.89 -1.07 19.49
N ASP A 52 -9.20 -2.18 18.85
CA ASP A 52 -10.04 -3.23 19.46
C ASP A 52 -9.35 -3.92 20.64
N ALA A 53 -8.04 -4.16 20.54
CA ALA A 53 -7.26 -4.77 21.61
C ALA A 53 -7.23 -3.87 22.86
N PHE A 54 -6.94 -2.58 22.71
CA PHE A 54 -6.98 -1.63 23.83
C PHE A 54 -8.41 -1.40 24.36
N PHE A 55 -9.42 -1.46 23.49
CA PHE A 55 -10.82 -1.39 23.94
C PHE A 55 -11.19 -2.59 24.81
N LYS A 56 -10.73 -3.80 24.46
CA LYS A 56 -10.89 -4.99 25.29
C LYS A 56 -10.15 -4.86 26.62
N LEU A 57 -8.90 -4.39 26.61
CA LEU A 57 -8.13 -4.13 27.82
C LEU A 57 -8.87 -3.19 28.78
N ARG A 58 -9.42 -2.09 28.25
CA ARG A 58 -10.22 -1.12 29.02
C ARG A 58 -11.40 -1.79 29.73
N ASN A 59 -12.07 -2.73 29.06
CA ASN A 59 -13.23 -3.42 29.61
C ASN A 59 -12.86 -4.51 30.63
N ARG A 60 -11.63 -5.06 30.59
CA ARG A 60 -11.15 -6.07 31.55
C ARG A 60 -10.71 -5.47 32.88
N VAL A 61 -10.25 -4.22 32.89
CA VAL A 61 -9.77 -3.54 34.10
C VAL A 61 -10.79 -2.49 34.58
N PRO A 62 -11.54 -2.75 35.67
CA PRO A 62 -12.58 -1.85 36.19
C PRO A 62 -11.98 -0.77 37.10
N SER A 63 -11.21 0.16 36.53
CA SER A 63 -10.66 1.31 37.24
C SER A 63 -10.80 2.58 36.40
N ASP A 64 -11.47 3.60 36.93
CA ASP A 64 -11.77 4.85 36.21
C ASP A 64 -10.51 5.55 35.71
N HIS A 65 -9.47 5.62 36.55
CA HIS A 65 -8.18 6.20 36.17
C HIS A 65 -7.51 5.42 35.03
N PHE A 66 -7.51 4.09 35.11
CA PHE A 66 -6.95 3.26 34.06
C PHE A 66 -7.72 3.41 32.74
N GLN A 67 -9.05 3.40 32.82
CA GLN A 67 -9.89 3.54 31.63
C GLN A 67 -9.70 4.89 30.93
N SER A 68 -9.53 5.96 31.70
CA SER A 68 -9.19 7.29 31.17
C SER A 68 -7.85 7.27 30.42
N ILE A 69 -6.81 6.69 31.03
CA ILE A 69 -5.48 6.56 30.41
C ILE A 69 -5.54 5.76 29.10
N ILE A 70 -6.16 4.57 29.12
CA ILE A 70 -6.26 3.73 27.91
C ILE A 70 -7.08 4.43 26.81
N THR A 71 -8.14 5.17 27.18
CA THR A 71 -8.94 5.93 26.22
C THR A 71 -8.12 7.04 25.54
N SER A 72 -7.26 7.73 26.29
CA SER A 72 -6.31 8.71 25.74
C SER A 72 -5.27 8.05 24.83
N ILE A 73 -4.77 6.86 25.18
CA ILE A 73 -3.84 6.09 24.33
C ILE A 73 -4.50 5.67 23.02
N ILE A 74 -5.76 5.24 23.05
CA ILE A 74 -6.52 4.89 21.84
C ILE A 74 -6.62 6.12 20.92
N GLN A 75 -6.97 7.29 21.47
CA GLN A 75 -7.08 8.53 20.69
C GLN A 75 -5.73 8.96 20.09
N ALA A 76 -4.64 8.88 20.86
CA ALA A 76 -3.30 9.20 20.36
C ALA A 76 -2.80 8.21 19.31
N GLY A 77 -3.15 6.92 19.45
CA GLY A 77 -2.78 5.86 18.53
C GLY A 77 -3.36 6.04 17.12
N GLU A 78 -4.55 6.63 16.98
CA GLU A 78 -5.13 6.90 15.66
C GLU A 78 -4.30 7.90 14.84
N LEU A 79 -3.70 8.89 15.51
CA LEU A 79 -2.82 9.88 14.88
C LEU A 79 -1.45 9.27 14.53
N GLY A 80 -0.90 8.40 15.39
CA GLY A 80 0.42 7.77 15.18
C GLY A 80 0.44 6.59 14.20
N ILE A 81 -0.62 5.78 14.15
CA ILE A 81 -0.75 4.63 13.22
C ILE A 81 -1.18 5.09 11.83
N GLY A 82 -1.88 6.24 11.73
CA GLY A 82 -2.28 6.83 10.46
C GLY A 82 -1.11 6.99 9.50
N MET A 83 0.05 7.47 9.97
CA MET A 83 1.23 7.66 9.13
C MET A 83 1.81 6.34 8.59
N GLY A 84 1.83 5.27 9.41
CA GLY A 84 2.30 3.94 8.97
C GLY A 84 1.39 3.32 7.90
N ASN A 85 0.07 3.42 8.09
CA ASN A 85 -0.91 2.97 7.11
C ASN A 85 -0.88 3.80 5.82
N LEU A 86 -0.70 5.13 5.94
CA LEU A 86 -0.50 6.02 4.80
C LEU A 86 0.76 5.65 4.01
N MET A 87 1.89 5.44 4.68
CA MET A 87 3.14 5.00 4.03
C MET A 87 2.99 3.64 3.34
N ARG A 88 2.26 2.69 3.94
CA ARG A 88 1.95 1.40 3.30
C ARG A 88 1.10 1.57 2.04
N SER A 89 0.06 2.40 2.10
CA SER A 89 -0.80 2.73 0.95
C SER A 89 -0.02 3.44 -0.16
N LEU A 90 0.85 4.40 0.20
CA LEU A 90 1.70 5.11 -0.76
C LEU A 90 2.72 4.18 -1.41
N THR A 91 3.35 3.30 -0.65
CA THR A 91 4.32 2.32 -1.17
C THR A 91 3.64 1.36 -2.16
N GLN A 92 2.41 0.92 -1.88
CA GLN A 92 1.65 0.08 -2.79
C GLN A 92 1.35 0.80 -4.11
N ARG A 93 0.89 2.05 -4.05
CA ARG A 93 0.66 2.88 -5.26
C ARG A 93 1.92 3.07 -6.09
N ILE A 94 3.08 3.28 -5.45
CA ILE A 94 4.37 3.41 -6.15
C ILE A 94 4.69 2.12 -6.92
N ARG A 95 4.48 0.94 -6.31
CA ARG A 95 4.71 -0.36 -6.97
C ARG A 95 3.75 -0.59 -8.15
N GLU A 96 2.49 -0.21 -8.00
CA GLU A 96 1.48 -0.29 -9.06
C GLU A 96 1.83 0.62 -10.24
N HIS A 97 2.20 1.87 -9.96
CA HIS A 97 2.61 2.84 -10.98
C HIS A 97 3.87 2.40 -11.74
N GLN A 98 4.83 1.75 -11.07
CA GLN A 98 5.98 1.16 -11.76
C GLN A 98 5.55 0.05 -12.74
N ARG A 99 4.55 -0.78 -12.39
CA ARG A 99 4.01 -1.82 -13.27
C ARG A 99 3.29 -1.21 -14.48
N GLU A 100 2.56 -0.13 -14.29
CA GLU A 100 1.90 0.61 -15.38
C GLU A 100 2.92 1.19 -16.38
N LYS A 101 3.99 1.82 -15.89
CA LYS A 101 5.07 2.33 -16.75
C LYS A 101 5.71 1.23 -17.61
N VAL A 102 5.80 0.00 -17.09
CA VAL A 102 6.29 -1.15 -17.86
C VAL A 102 5.26 -1.58 -18.91
N ARG A 103 3.96 -1.55 -18.59
CA ARG A 103 2.87 -1.85 -19.55
C ARG A 103 2.77 -0.81 -20.68
N GLU A 104 2.96 0.48 -20.38
CA GLU A 104 2.95 1.54 -21.39
C GLU A 104 4.02 1.33 -22.47
N LYS A 105 5.20 0.82 -22.11
CA LYS A 105 6.25 0.48 -23.08
C LYS A 105 5.81 -0.65 -24.02
N GLY A 106 5.03 -1.62 -23.53
CA GLY A 106 4.46 -2.70 -24.35
C GLY A 106 3.35 -2.23 -25.29
N MET A 107 2.49 -1.31 -24.85
CA MET A 107 1.36 -0.82 -25.66
C MET A 107 1.75 0.12 -26.80
N LYS A 108 2.99 0.62 -26.83
CA LYS A 108 3.55 1.40 -27.96
C LYS A 108 4.06 0.53 -29.12
N ALA A 109 4.15 -0.80 -28.94
CA ALA A 109 4.60 -1.72 -29.99
C ALA A 109 3.66 -1.81 -31.21
N PRO A 110 2.32 -1.97 -31.07
CA PRO A 110 1.45 -2.17 -32.22
C PRO A 110 1.36 -0.94 -33.15
N VAL A 111 1.45 0.28 -32.61
CA VAL A 111 1.41 1.50 -33.44
C VAL A 111 2.67 1.64 -34.31
N LYS A 112 3.85 1.21 -33.82
CA LYS A 112 5.08 1.17 -34.63
C LYS A 112 5.05 0.09 -35.72
N MET A 113 4.27 -0.98 -35.54
CA MET A 113 4.12 -2.05 -36.54
C MET A 113 3.12 -1.71 -37.66
N LEU A 114 2.23 -0.74 -37.45
CA LEU A 114 1.28 -0.27 -38.47
C LEU A 114 1.95 0.53 -39.60
N PHE A 115 2.98 1.32 -39.29
CA PHE A 115 3.65 2.17 -40.28
C PHE A 115 4.31 1.37 -41.43
N PRO A 116 5.08 0.28 -41.16
CA PRO A 116 5.56 -0.61 -42.21
C PRO A 116 4.43 -1.27 -43.02
N MET A 117 3.37 -1.77 -42.36
CA MET A 117 2.27 -2.43 -43.07
C MET A 117 1.62 -1.52 -44.11
N ILE A 118 1.36 -0.26 -43.77
CA ILE A 118 0.77 0.72 -44.69
C ILE A 118 1.72 0.95 -45.87
N PHE A 119 3.01 1.11 -45.61
CA PHE A 119 4.02 1.32 -46.66
C PHE A 119 4.18 0.13 -47.61
N PHE A 120 3.88 -1.11 -47.19
CA PHE A 120 3.91 -2.28 -48.08
C PHE A 120 2.56 -2.53 -48.80
N ILE A 121 1.43 -2.28 -48.13
CA ILE A 121 0.08 -2.52 -48.70
C ILE A 121 -0.29 -1.44 -49.74
N PHE A 122 0.00 -0.16 -49.47
CA PHE A 122 -0.36 0.93 -50.38
C PHE A 122 0.27 0.79 -51.78
N PRO A 123 1.58 0.53 -51.92
CA PRO A 123 2.19 0.33 -53.24
C PRO A 123 1.61 -0.87 -53.98
N SER A 124 1.33 -1.96 -53.25
CA SER A 124 0.70 -3.15 -53.84
C SER A 124 -0.69 -2.83 -54.38
N LEU A 125 -1.52 -2.13 -53.61
CA LEU A 125 -2.85 -1.67 -54.09
C LEU A 125 -2.74 -0.71 -55.28
N TYR A 126 -1.76 0.19 -55.27
CA TYR A 126 -1.54 1.14 -56.36
C TYR A 126 -1.16 0.43 -57.67
N ILE A 127 -0.28 -0.58 -57.59
CA ILE A 127 0.11 -1.41 -58.74
C ILE A 127 -1.09 -2.20 -59.28
N VAL A 128 -1.92 -2.78 -58.40
CA VAL A 128 -3.08 -3.57 -58.84
C VAL A 128 -4.17 -2.70 -59.46
N ILE A 129 -4.39 -1.49 -58.94
CA ILE A 129 -5.41 -0.58 -59.47
C ILE A 129 -4.91 0.10 -60.73
N LEU A 130 -3.72 0.72 -60.73
CA LEU A 130 -3.23 1.48 -61.89
C LEU A 130 -2.52 0.63 -62.93
N GLY A 131 -2.08 -0.58 -62.61
CA GLY A 131 -1.51 -1.52 -63.56
C GLY A 131 -2.40 -1.72 -64.79
N PRO A 132 -3.67 -2.15 -64.65
CA PRO A 132 -4.56 -2.31 -65.79
C PRO A 132 -4.89 -0.98 -66.48
N PHE A 133 -5.06 0.13 -65.76
CA PHE A 133 -5.30 1.44 -66.38
C PHE A 133 -4.11 1.94 -67.21
N ALA A 134 -2.88 1.74 -66.73
CA ALA A 134 -1.68 2.13 -67.45
C ALA A 134 -1.45 1.23 -68.69
N VAL A 135 -1.71 -0.07 -68.56
CA VAL A 135 -1.66 -1.01 -69.70
C VAL A 135 -2.75 -0.69 -70.72
N ASP A 136 -3.98 -0.44 -70.27
CA ASP A 136 -5.10 -0.06 -71.11
C ASP A 136 -4.84 1.28 -71.82
N PHE A 137 -4.32 2.29 -71.12
CA PHE A 137 -3.95 3.57 -71.71
C PHE A 137 -2.79 3.46 -72.71
N LEU A 138 -1.78 2.62 -72.46
CA LEU A 138 -0.68 2.41 -73.39
C LEU A 138 -1.09 1.60 -74.63
N VAL A 139 -2.02 0.65 -74.49
CA VAL A 139 -2.48 -0.21 -75.58
C VAL A 139 -3.58 0.47 -76.42
N ASN A 140 -4.54 1.15 -75.78
CA ASN A 140 -5.69 1.77 -76.43
C ASN A 140 -5.55 3.29 -76.66
N GLY A 141 -4.58 3.96 -76.01
CA GLY A 141 -4.30 5.39 -76.20
C GLY A 141 -3.21 5.70 -77.24
N LEU A 142 -2.59 4.67 -77.83
CA LEU A 142 -1.56 4.80 -78.87
C LEU A 142 -2.06 4.39 -80.28
N PHE A 143 -3.37 4.41 -80.50
CA PHE A 143 -4.01 4.31 -81.82
C PHE A 143 -5.16 5.31 -81.93
#